data_AF-A0A2G8KXY6-F1
#
_entry.id   AF-A0A2G8KXY6-F1
#
_cell.length_a   1.000
_cell.length_b   1.000
_cell.length_c   1.000
_cell.angle_alpha   90.00
_cell.angle_beta   90.00
_cell.angle_gamma   90.00
#
_symmetry.space_group_name_H-M   'P 1'
#
loop_
_entity.id
_entity.type
_entity.pdbx_description
1 polymer ?
#
loop_
_entity_poly.entity_id
_entity_poly.type
_entity_poly.pdbx_seq_one_letter_code
_entity_poly.pdbx_strand_id
1 'polypeptide(L)'
;MAEVFSIILPKSDVFSWYYQLTATLPSTCPTNMIYGTCTCQATCEDPDGKSGCKSDCLGSEGCTCPAGFLMQGSYCISASECGCFVAEANLIIPSGQTYVNDDCTQHCSCNNNQLICEDYACNTNAVCDVRNGVRQCYCNEGYEGYGENCQYRDCQDVYDAGHRQDGIYTILPTGWPGLPFDVNCKMENGGGWTVFQRRSDGSTSFYRNWAAYKDGFGNSRNLWLGNEKLHYLTNQKNYKLRFDITTFSGSALYAEYTEFQVESESSNYTMNKLGTRRGNTGLLHD
;
A
#
# COMPACT_ATOMS: atom_id res chain seq x y z
N MET A 1 -21.04 -59.54 57.50
CA MET A 1 -21.71 -59.77 56.21
C MET A 1 -20.63 -59.77 55.15
N ALA A 2 -20.49 -60.94 54.49
CA ALA A 2 -19.71 -61.34 53.32
C ALA A 2 -18.22 -60.92 53.22
N GLU A 3 -17.36 -61.91 53.43
CA GLU A 3 -15.92 -61.96 53.20
C GLU A 3 -15.55 -62.51 51.80
N VAL A 4 -14.26 -62.39 51.49
CA VAL A 4 -13.52 -62.73 50.25
C VAL A 4 -13.34 -64.25 50.04
N PHE A 5 -13.06 -64.70 48.79
CA PHE A 5 -12.00 -65.63 48.31
C PHE A 5 -12.40 -66.30 46.98
N SER A 6 -11.57 -66.33 45.93
CA SER A 6 -10.78 -67.50 45.45
C SER A 6 -9.97 -67.11 44.16
N ILE A 7 -8.64 -67.27 44.02
CA ILE A 7 -7.75 -68.41 43.64
C ILE A 7 -7.39 -68.56 42.11
N ILE A 8 -6.15 -68.12 41.75
CA ILE A 8 -4.97 -68.73 41.04
C ILE A 8 -5.08 -69.55 39.70
N LEU A 9 -4.46 -68.98 38.61
CA LEU A 9 -3.45 -69.45 37.56
C LEU A 9 -3.59 -70.80 36.76
N PRO A 10 -2.97 -71.03 35.55
CA PRO A 10 -1.67 -70.48 35.06
C PRO A 10 -1.51 -70.09 33.56
N LYS A 11 -0.27 -69.63 33.27
CA LYS A 11 0.35 -69.10 32.03
C LYS A 11 0.58 -70.14 30.91
N SER A 12 0.92 -69.58 29.73
CA SER A 12 1.53 -70.17 28.51
C SER A 12 0.49 -70.57 27.44
N ASP A 13 0.59 -70.28 26.14
CA ASP A 13 1.72 -69.97 25.27
C ASP A 13 1.31 -69.06 24.10
N VAL A 14 2.34 -68.39 23.57
CA VAL A 14 2.38 -67.61 22.33
C VAL A 14 1.96 -68.47 21.13
N PHE A 15 1.04 -68.01 20.28
CA PHE A 15 1.17 -68.18 18.82
C PHE A 15 0.54 -67.00 18.08
N SER A 16 1.45 -66.29 17.41
CA SER A 16 1.22 -65.21 16.46
C SER A 16 0.58 -65.73 15.18
N TRP A 17 -0.44 -65.02 14.70
CA TRP A 17 -0.56 -64.67 13.29
C TRP A 17 -1.40 -63.39 13.18
N TYR A 18 -0.72 -62.24 13.16
CA TYR A 18 -1.36 -60.98 12.77
C TYR A 18 -1.54 -61.01 11.25
N TYR A 19 -2.81 -60.92 10.81
CA TYR A 19 -3.16 -60.71 9.41
C TYR A 19 -2.27 -59.61 8.81
N GLN A 20 -1.48 -59.95 7.80
CA GLN A 20 -0.91 -58.96 6.91
C GLN A 20 -2.06 -58.31 6.16
N LEU A 21 -2.42 -57.09 6.55
CA LEU A 21 -3.11 -56.15 5.67
C LEU A 21 -2.13 -55.85 4.53
N THR A 22 -2.24 -56.63 3.45
CA THR A 22 -1.78 -56.18 2.14
C THR A 22 -2.64 -54.97 1.79
N ALA A 23 -2.08 -53.77 2.03
CA ALA A 23 -2.62 -52.55 1.44
C ALA A 23 -2.49 -52.71 -0.08
N THR A 24 -3.55 -53.19 -0.73
CA THR A 24 -3.67 -53.13 -2.17
C THR A 24 -3.70 -51.65 -2.55
N LEU A 25 -2.67 -51.19 -3.25
CA LEU A 25 -2.69 -49.89 -3.93
C LEU A 25 -4.00 -49.79 -4.73
N PRO A 26 -4.77 -48.69 -4.62
CA PRO A 26 -5.98 -48.54 -5.42
C PRO A 26 -5.59 -48.68 -6.90
N SER A 27 -6.17 -49.66 -7.61
CA SER A 27 -5.94 -49.87 -9.04
C SER A 27 -6.59 -48.79 -9.92
N THR A 28 -7.11 -47.73 -9.30
CA THR A 28 -7.80 -46.62 -9.94
C THR A 28 -7.35 -45.31 -9.33
N CYS A 29 -7.00 -44.36 -10.19
CA CYS A 29 -6.63 -43.03 -9.74
C CYS A 29 -7.82 -42.27 -9.16
N PRO A 30 -7.57 -41.34 -8.20
CA PRO A 30 -8.59 -40.41 -7.71
C PRO A 30 -9.21 -39.59 -8.85
N THR A 31 -10.36 -38.96 -8.57
CA THR A 31 -11.07 -38.09 -9.53
C THR A 31 -10.13 -37.06 -10.16
N ASN A 32 -10.26 -36.87 -11.49
CA ASN A 32 -9.44 -35.96 -12.31
C ASN A 32 -7.96 -36.32 -12.43
N MET A 33 -7.57 -37.56 -12.11
CA MET A 33 -6.22 -38.09 -12.34
C MET A 33 -6.25 -39.23 -13.36
N ILE A 34 -5.17 -39.40 -14.11
CA ILE A 34 -4.99 -40.50 -15.04
C ILE A 34 -3.82 -41.38 -14.59
N TYR A 35 -3.93 -42.69 -14.79
CA TYR A 35 -2.82 -43.61 -14.53
C TYR A 35 -1.84 -43.56 -15.70
N GLY A 36 -0.55 -43.41 -15.42
CA GLY A 36 0.47 -43.35 -16.46
C GLY A 36 1.88 -43.37 -15.90
N THR A 37 2.85 -43.21 -16.80
CA THR A 37 4.24 -42.99 -16.41
C THR A 37 4.36 -41.61 -15.78
N CYS A 38 4.90 -41.56 -14.57
CA CYS A 38 5.16 -40.33 -13.87
C CYS A 38 6.12 -39.46 -14.71
N THR A 39 5.58 -38.32 -15.13
CA THR A 39 6.28 -37.23 -15.82
C THR A 39 6.44 -36.06 -14.85
N CYS A 40 7.27 -35.07 -15.20
CA CYS A 40 7.35 -33.83 -14.44
C CYS A 40 5.93 -33.23 -14.29
N GLN A 41 5.40 -33.20 -13.07
CA GLN A 41 4.02 -32.77 -12.82
C GLN A 41 3.97 -31.25 -12.67
N ALA A 42 3.12 -30.59 -13.45
CA ALA A 42 2.85 -29.17 -13.30
C ALA A 42 2.00 -28.92 -12.05
N THR A 43 2.35 -27.90 -11.27
CA THR A 43 1.61 -27.44 -10.09
C THR A 43 1.25 -25.97 -10.27
N CYS A 44 0.42 -25.39 -9.39
CA CYS A 44 0.19 -23.94 -9.41
C CYS A 44 1.48 -23.12 -9.16
N GLU A 45 2.48 -23.72 -8.50
CA GLU A 45 3.76 -23.07 -8.14
C GLU A 45 4.84 -23.30 -9.23
N ASP A 46 4.67 -24.32 -10.06
CA ASP A 46 5.55 -24.71 -11.16
C ASP A 46 4.71 -25.19 -12.36
N PRO A 47 4.13 -24.26 -13.14
CA PRO A 47 3.25 -24.59 -14.26
C PRO A 47 3.94 -25.41 -15.37
N ASP A 48 5.27 -25.36 -15.44
CA ASP A 48 6.07 -26.16 -16.36
C ASP A 48 6.50 -27.52 -15.77
N GLY A 49 6.28 -27.75 -14.48
CA GLY A 49 6.71 -28.94 -13.73
C GLY A 49 8.24 -29.14 -13.66
N LYS A 50 9.04 -28.16 -14.11
CA LYS A 50 10.50 -28.29 -14.30
C LYS A 50 11.27 -28.37 -12.98
N SER A 51 10.86 -27.62 -11.97
CA SER A 51 11.48 -27.58 -10.66
C SER A 51 11.13 -28.78 -9.78
N GLY A 52 9.92 -29.34 -9.96
CA GLY A 52 9.46 -30.55 -9.29
C GLY A 52 10.04 -31.86 -9.85
N CYS A 53 10.81 -31.79 -10.93
CA CYS A 53 11.36 -32.96 -11.58
C CYS A 53 12.59 -33.52 -10.85
N LYS A 54 12.37 -34.14 -9.69
CA LYS A 54 13.36 -35.01 -9.04
C LYS A 54 13.43 -36.36 -9.75
N SER A 55 14.64 -36.89 -9.90
CA SER A 55 14.95 -38.17 -10.57
C SER A 55 14.12 -39.36 -10.11
N ASP A 56 13.56 -39.29 -8.91
CA ASP A 56 12.98 -40.44 -8.19
C ASP A 56 11.61 -40.88 -8.74
N CYS A 57 10.95 -40.08 -9.58
CA CYS A 57 9.67 -40.41 -10.22
C CYS A 57 9.77 -40.58 -11.74
N LEU A 58 10.90 -40.25 -12.37
CA LEU A 58 11.04 -40.37 -13.83
C LEU A 58 11.02 -41.85 -14.24
N GLY A 59 9.86 -42.31 -14.75
CA GLY A 59 9.68 -43.67 -15.28
C GLY A 59 8.96 -44.67 -14.37
N SER A 60 8.46 -44.25 -13.19
CA SER A 60 7.57 -45.08 -12.36
C SER A 60 6.11 -44.92 -12.78
N GLU A 61 5.26 -45.94 -12.57
CA GLU A 61 3.82 -45.86 -12.86
C GLU A 61 3.06 -45.28 -11.66
N GLY A 62 2.18 -44.31 -11.91
CA GLY A 62 1.41 -43.62 -10.88
C GLY A 62 0.28 -42.75 -11.45
N CYS A 63 -0.44 -42.07 -10.56
CA CYS A 63 -1.51 -41.15 -10.94
C CYS A 63 -0.95 -39.76 -11.23
N THR A 64 -1.20 -39.25 -12.43
CA THR A 64 -0.74 -37.95 -12.92
C THR A 64 -1.91 -37.07 -13.32
N CYS A 65 -1.72 -35.75 -13.34
CA CYS A 65 -2.75 -34.86 -13.86
C CYS A 65 -2.85 -34.94 -15.39
N PRO A 66 -4.06 -35.11 -15.94
CA PRO A 66 -4.26 -34.97 -17.37
C PRO A 66 -4.02 -33.51 -17.80
N ALA A 67 -3.80 -33.29 -19.10
CA ALA A 67 -3.62 -31.95 -19.65
C ALA A 67 -4.80 -31.03 -19.28
N GLY A 68 -4.48 -29.80 -18.86
CA GLY A 68 -5.48 -28.82 -18.37
C GLY A 68 -5.74 -28.88 -16.86
N PHE A 69 -5.13 -29.83 -16.14
CA PHE A 69 -5.18 -29.92 -14.69
C PHE A 69 -3.79 -29.80 -14.07
N LEU A 70 -3.73 -29.17 -12.89
CA LEU A 70 -2.50 -28.93 -12.13
C LEU A 70 -2.55 -29.70 -10.81
N MET A 71 -1.41 -30.26 -10.41
CA MET A 71 -1.32 -31.09 -9.21
C MET A 71 -1.29 -30.22 -7.97
N GLN A 72 -2.20 -30.48 -7.03
CA GLN A 72 -2.27 -29.83 -5.73
C GLN A 72 -2.29 -30.91 -4.63
N GLY A 73 -1.14 -31.13 -4.00
CA GLY A 73 -0.97 -32.22 -3.04
C GLY A 73 -1.04 -33.59 -3.73
N SER A 74 -2.16 -34.30 -3.60
CA SER A 74 -2.39 -35.64 -4.14
C SER A 74 -3.59 -35.75 -5.08
N TYR A 75 -4.14 -34.61 -5.52
CA TYR A 75 -5.27 -34.54 -6.46
C TYR A 75 -5.01 -33.45 -7.50
N CYS A 76 -5.84 -33.43 -8.54
CA CYS A 76 -5.73 -32.50 -9.65
C CYS A 76 -6.87 -31.50 -9.64
N ILE A 77 -6.54 -30.21 -9.68
CA ILE A 77 -7.49 -29.11 -9.85
C ILE A 77 -7.42 -28.58 -11.27
N SER A 78 -8.49 -27.95 -11.75
CA SER A 78 -8.44 -27.29 -13.05
C SER A 78 -7.34 -26.23 -13.03
N ALA A 79 -6.62 -26.03 -14.15
CA ALA A 79 -5.65 -24.92 -14.24
C ALA A 79 -6.31 -23.55 -13.96
N SER A 80 -7.60 -23.43 -14.26
CA SER A 80 -8.44 -22.27 -13.92
C SER A 80 -8.79 -22.17 -12.42
N GLU A 81 -8.28 -23.04 -11.55
CA GLU A 81 -8.41 -22.88 -10.10
C GLU A 81 -7.13 -22.32 -9.49
N CYS A 82 -6.02 -22.29 -10.25
CA CYS A 82 -4.73 -21.79 -9.78
C CYS A 82 -4.56 -20.26 -9.91
N GLY A 83 -5.13 -19.64 -10.96
CA GLY A 83 -4.99 -18.21 -11.25
C GLY A 83 -4.67 -17.91 -12.73
N CYS A 84 -4.13 -16.72 -13.00
CA CYS A 84 -3.70 -16.29 -14.33
C CYS A 84 -2.21 -16.56 -14.55
N PHE A 85 -1.86 -17.19 -15.67
CA PHE A 85 -0.47 -17.42 -16.05
C PHE A 85 0.11 -16.22 -16.82
N VAL A 86 1.21 -15.66 -16.32
CA VAL A 86 2.01 -14.60 -16.95
C VAL A 86 3.19 -15.27 -17.66
N ALA A 87 3.06 -15.46 -18.98
CA ALA A 87 4.00 -16.26 -19.77
C ALA A 87 5.43 -15.72 -19.77
N GLU A 88 5.61 -14.40 -19.81
CA GLU A 88 6.93 -13.74 -19.85
C GLU A 88 7.74 -13.92 -18.56
N ALA A 89 7.06 -14.01 -17.42
CA ALA A 89 7.67 -14.20 -16.11
C ALA A 89 7.65 -15.65 -15.64
N ASN A 90 6.98 -16.53 -16.40
CA ASN A 90 6.67 -17.90 -16.01
C ASN A 90 6.05 -17.99 -14.59
N LEU A 91 5.08 -17.13 -14.30
CA LEU A 91 4.47 -16.96 -12.98
C LEU A 91 2.95 -17.14 -13.05
N ILE A 92 2.34 -17.68 -11.98
CA ILE A 92 0.89 -17.65 -11.80
C ILE A 92 0.53 -16.58 -10.76
N ILE A 93 -0.39 -15.68 -11.10
CA ILE A 93 -0.96 -14.71 -10.16
C ILE A 93 -2.42 -15.10 -9.80
N PRO A 94 -2.79 -15.11 -8.50
CA PRO A 94 -4.16 -15.43 -8.08
C PRO A 94 -5.20 -14.43 -8.60
N SER A 95 -6.46 -14.85 -8.67
CA SER A 95 -7.57 -13.95 -8.98
C SER A 95 -7.64 -12.78 -7.98
N GLY A 96 -7.77 -11.56 -8.48
CA GLY A 96 -7.75 -10.30 -7.73
C GLY A 96 -6.36 -9.69 -7.52
N GLN A 97 -5.29 -10.36 -7.96
CA GLN A 97 -3.92 -9.82 -7.91
C GLN A 97 -3.50 -9.16 -9.22
N THR A 98 -2.46 -8.33 -9.13
CA THR A 98 -1.85 -7.67 -10.29
C THR A 98 -0.37 -8.04 -10.44
N TYR A 99 0.16 -7.82 -11.63
CA TYR A 99 1.56 -8.03 -11.97
C TYR A 99 2.06 -6.86 -12.82
N VAL A 100 3.27 -6.39 -12.53
CA VAL A 100 3.99 -5.41 -13.34
C VAL A 100 5.28 -6.05 -13.83
N ASN A 101 5.51 -5.93 -15.13
CA ASN A 101 6.70 -6.47 -15.78
C ASN A 101 7.98 -5.72 -15.40
N ASP A 102 9.14 -6.29 -15.69
CA ASP A 102 10.42 -5.82 -15.16
C ASP A 102 10.81 -4.39 -15.60
N ASP A 103 10.32 -3.92 -16.74
CA ASP A 103 10.54 -2.58 -17.29
C ASP A 103 9.39 -1.60 -17.03
N CYS A 104 8.36 -2.02 -16.27
CA CYS A 104 7.13 -1.26 -16.01
C CYS A 104 6.47 -0.71 -17.29
N THR A 105 6.51 -1.45 -18.39
CA THR A 105 5.76 -1.11 -19.61
C THR A 105 4.38 -1.75 -19.66
N GLN A 106 4.12 -2.74 -18.79
CA GLN A 106 2.87 -3.48 -18.76
C GLN A 106 2.40 -3.71 -17.33
N HIS A 107 1.10 -3.46 -17.09
CA HIS A 107 0.42 -3.78 -15.85
C HIS A 107 -0.74 -4.75 -16.15
N CYS A 108 -0.68 -5.93 -15.55
CA CYS A 108 -1.65 -7.00 -15.74
C CYS A 108 -2.51 -7.19 -14.50
N SER A 109 -3.81 -7.34 -14.69
CA SER A 109 -4.78 -7.70 -13.66
C SER A 109 -5.37 -9.09 -13.92
N CYS A 110 -5.42 -9.92 -12.90
CA CYS A 110 -6.04 -11.24 -12.98
C CYS A 110 -7.47 -11.20 -12.43
N ASN A 111 -8.46 -11.42 -13.28
CA ASN A 111 -9.87 -11.48 -12.87
C ASN A 111 -10.51 -12.78 -13.35
N ASN A 112 -10.92 -13.65 -12.42
CA ASN A 112 -11.53 -14.96 -12.75
C ASN A 112 -10.69 -15.79 -13.74
N ASN A 113 -9.36 -15.79 -13.54
CA ASN A 113 -8.36 -16.43 -14.40
C ASN A 113 -8.22 -15.86 -15.81
N GLN A 114 -8.80 -14.68 -16.06
CA GLN A 114 -8.53 -13.89 -17.24
C GLN A 114 -7.43 -12.88 -16.91
N LEU A 115 -6.28 -13.02 -17.58
CA LEU A 115 -5.20 -12.03 -17.54
C LEU A 115 -5.54 -10.89 -18.49
N ILE A 116 -5.66 -9.68 -17.96
CA ILE A 116 -5.90 -8.46 -18.75
C ILE A 116 -4.71 -7.55 -18.51
N CYS A 117 -3.93 -7.28 -19.55
CA CYS A 117 -2.74 -6.44 -19.48
C CYS A 117 -2.95 -5.15 -20.26
N GLU A 118 -2.53 -4.04 -19.67
CA GLU A 118 -2.63 -2.71 -20.22
C GLU A 118 -1.25 -2.05 -20.27
N ASP A 119 -1.11 -1.06 -21.14
CA ASP A 119 0.11 -0.24 -21.21
C ASP A 119 0.30 0.47 -19.87
N TYR A 120 1.52 0.42 -19.36
CA TYR A 120 1.90 1.01 -18.08
C TYR A 120 3.14 1.87 -18.29
N ALA A 121 3.20 3.01 -17.61
CA ALA A 121 4.37 3.87 -17.67
C ALA A 121 4.46 4.71 -16.40
N CYS A 122 5.65 4.75 -15.81
CA CYS A 122 5.89 5.61 -14.66
C CYS A 122 5.85 7.09 -15.05
N ASN A 123 5.34 7.90 -14.13
CA ASN A 123 5.49 9.35 -14.20
C ASN A 123 6.97 9.73 -14.34
N THR A 124 7.26 10.89 -14.93
CA THR A 124 8.63 11.42 -14.97
C THR A 124 9.24 11.63 -13.58
N ASN A 125 8.39 11.79 -12.56
CA ASN A 125 8.76 11.91 -11.15
C ASN A 125 8.52 10.61 -10.36
N ALA A 126 8.58 9.46 -11.02
CA ALA A 126 8.51 8.15 -10.40
C ALA A 126 9.61 7.22 -10.93
N VAL A 127 9.82 6.14 -10.21
CA VAL A 127 10.77 5.08 -10.55
C VAL A 127 10.07 3.73 -10.54
N CYS A 128 10.36 2.90 -11.55
CA CYS A 128 9.98 1.49 -11.55
C CYS A 128 10.88 0.76 -10.56
N ASP A 129 10.31 0.29 -9.45
CA ASP A 129 11.08 -0.33 -8.36
C ASP A 129 10.25 -1.43 -7.68
N VAL A 130 10.89 -2.22 -6.81
CA VAL A 130 10.24 -3.27 -6.02
C VAL A 130 10.34 -2.90 -4.55
N ARG A 131 9.21 -2.56 -3.91
CA ARG A 131 9.15 -2.30 -2.47
C ARG A 131 8.26 -3.32 -1.79
N ASN A 132 8.78 -3.97 -0.74
CA ASN A 132 8.09 -5.05 -0.02
C ASN A 132 7.61 -6.19 -0.94
N GLY A 133 8.39 -6.52 -1.99
CA GLY A 133 8.07 -7.59 -2.94
C GLY A 133 7.05 -7.22 -4.02
N VAL A 134 6.55 -5.98 -4.04
CA VAL A 134 5.62 -5.50 -5.08
C VAL A 134 6.37 -4.60 -6.05
N ARG A 135 6.35 -4.95 -7.34
CA ARG A 135 6.82 -4.07 -8.41
C ARG A 135 5.72 -3.13 -8.85
N GLN A 136 6.02 -1.85 -8.92
CA GLN A 136 5.16 -0.80 -9.48
C GLN A 136 5.97 0.49 -9.66
N CYS A 137 5.33 1.50 -10.23
CA CYS A 137 5.87 2.86 -10.20
C CYS A 137 5.71 3.43 -8.80
N TYR A 138 6.81 3.95 -8.24
CA TYR A 138 6.81 4.65 -6.97
C TYR A 138 7.25 6.09 -7.17
N CYS A 139 6.47 7.04 -6.65
CA CYS A 139 6.84 8.45 -6.72
C CYS A 139 8.19 8.71 -6.02
N ASN A 140 8.98 9.60 -6.64
CA ASN A 140 10.26 10.05 -6.12
C ASN A 140 10.06 10.89 -4.85
N GLU A 141 11.13 11.09 -4.09
CA GLU A 141 11.09 11.98 -2.92
C GLU A 141 10.59 13.38 -3.31
N GLY A 142 9.66 13.90 -2.51
CA GLY A 142 9.00 15.18 -2.79
C GLY A 142 7.65 15.05 -3.50
N TYR A 143 7.30 13.85 -3.93
CA TYR A 143 6.07 13.58 -4.64
C TYR A 143 5.24 12.48 -3.97
N GLU A 144 3.92 12.54 -4.16
CA GLU A 144 2.94 11.58 -3.68
C GLU A 144 1.98 11.21 -4.82
N GLY A 145 1.44 9.99 -4.78
CA GLY A 145 0.43 9.51 -5.74
C GLY A 145 0.62 8.03 -6.08
N TYR A 146 0.12 7.64 -7.25
CA TYR A 146 0.06 6.24 -7.69
C TYR A 146 1.25 5.81 -8.56
N GLY A 147 2.31 6.62 -8.63
CA GLY A 147 3.49 6.34 -9.46
C GLY A 147 3.32 6.68 -10.95
N GLU A 148 2.15 6.43 -11.54
CA GLU A 148 1.80 6.92 -12.88
C GLU A 148 1.49 8.42 -12.87
N ASN A 149 0.94 8.88 -11.75
CA ASN A 149 0.65 10.28 -11.46
C ASN A 149 1.24 10.64 -10.11
N CYS A 150 2.23 11.53 -10.13
CA CYS A 150 2.95 11.99 -8.95
C CYS A 150 2.82 13.51 -8.83
N GLN A 151 2.35 13.98 -7.68
CA GLN A 151 2.11 15.39 -7.39
C GLN A 151 3.01 15.84 -6.25
N TYR A 152 3.41 17.11 -6.24
CA TYR A 152 4.18 17.69 -5.14
C TYR A 152 3.42 17.57 -3.82
N ARG A 153 4.10 17.31 -2.70
CA ARG A 153 3.41 17.18 -1.41
C ARG A 153 3.05 18.50 -0.76
N ASP A 154 3.85 19.53 -1.03
CA ASP A 154 3.71 20.87 -0.51
C ASP A 154 4.50 21.87 -1.37
N CYS A 155 4.43 23.16 -1.00
CA CYS A 155 5.16 24.21 -1.71
C CYS A 155 6.69 24.12 -1.54
N GLN A 156 7.19 23.44 -0.51
CA GLN A 156 8.64 23.24 -0.34
C GLN A 156 9.14 22.27 -1.40
N ASP A 157 8.44 21.16 -1.64
CA ASP A 157 8.79 20.20 -2.68
C ASP A 157 8.67 20.84 -4.09
N VAL A 158 7.70 21.74 -4.29
CA VAL A 158 7.62 22.58 -5.51
C VAL A 158 8.87 23.48 -5.65
N TYR A 159 9.30 24.11 -4.55
CA TYR A 159 10.49 24.95 -4.54
C TYR A 159 11.76 24.13 -4.79
N ASP A 160 11.90 22.94 -4.20
CA ASP A 160 13.08 22.10 -4.38
C ASP A 160 13.19 21.58 -5.82
N ALA A 161 12.06 21.42 -6.52
CA ALA A 161 12.00 21.13 -7.96
C ALA A 161 12.37 22.32 -8.87
N GLY A 162 12.77 23.46 -8.31
CA GLY A 162 13.29 24.60 -9.09
C GLY A 162 12.26 25.67 -9.45
N HIS A 163 10.99 25.50 -9.05
CA HIS A 163 9.97 26.52 -9.26
C HIS A 163 10.18 27.70 -8.31
N ARG A 164 10.24 28.93 -8.84
CA ARG A 164 10.56 30.14 -8.06
C ARG A 164 9.50 31.24 -8.13
N GLN A 165 8.38 30.97 -8.78
CA GLN A 165 7.32 31.96 -8.96
C GLN A 165 6.27 31.81 -7.86
N ASP A 166 5.91 32.93 -7.23
CA ASP A 166 4.71 32.98 -6.39
C ASP A 166 3.48 32.61 -7.23
N GLY A 167 2.61 31.75 -6.70
CA GLY A 167 1.50 31.28 -7.51
C GLY A 167 0.62 30.27 -6.83
N ILE A 168 -0.36 29.78 -7.57
CA ILE A 168 -1.18 28.64 -7.19
C ILE A 168 -0.52 27.39 -7.75
N TYR A 169 -0.35 26.38 -6.91
CA TYR A 169 0.17 25.07 -7.28
C TYR A 169 -0.75 23.99 -6.71
N THR A 170 -0.89 22.91 -7.46
CA THR A 170 -1.62 21.72 -7.01
C THR A 170 -0.67 20.81 -6.23
N ILE A 171 -1.12 20.37 -5.06
CA ILE A 171 -0.35 19.48 -4.18
C ILE A 171 -1.17 18.28 -3.73
N LEU A 172 -0.47 17.22 -3.31
CA LEU A 172 -1.03 16.03 -2.69
C LEU A 172 -0.21 15.65 -1.45
N PRO A 173 -0.61 16.09 -0.24
CA PRO A 173 0.08 15.70 0.98
C PRO A 173 0.05 14.18 1.19
N THR A 174 1.10 13.63 1.80
CA THR A 174 1.20 12.20 2.10
C THR A 174 0.03 11.74 2.97
N GLY A 175 -0.63 10.65 2.56
CA GLY A 175 -1.77 10.08 3.25
C GLY A 175 -3.10 10.81 3.07
N TRP A 176 -3.14 11.93 2.32
CA TRP A 176 -4.39 12.63 2.02
C TRP A 176 -5.36 11.70 1.26
N PRO A 177 -6.59 11.47 1.78
CA PRO A 177 -7.52 10.52 1.18
C PRO A 177 -8.33 11.08 -0.01
N GLY A 178 -8.26 12.39 -0.24
CA GLY A 178 -8.99 13.06 -1.31
C GLY A 178 -8.18 13.23 -2.58
N LEU A 179 -8.74 13.97 -3.54
CA LEU A 179 -8.01 14.40 -4.73
C LEU A 179 -6.96 15.47 -4.37
N PRO A 180 -5.90 15.63 -5.19
CA PRO A 180 -4.98 16.75 -5.08
C PRO A 180 -5.72 18.10 -5.05
N PHE A 181 -5.17 19.08 -4.35
CA PHE A 181 -5.81 20.38 -4.16
C PHE A 181 -4.84 21.55 -4.32
N ASP A 182 -5.40 22.70 -4.65
CA ASP A 182 -4.64 23.92 -4.92
C ASP A 182 -4.29 24.67 -3.64
N VAL A 183 -3.04 25.15 -3.58
CA VAL A 183 -2.51 26.02 -2.53
C VAL A 183 -1.80 27.23 -3.14
N ASN A 184 -1.75 28.32 -2.39
CA ASN A 184 -0.90 29.45 -2.76
C ASN A 184 0.50 29.24 -2.18
N CYS A 185 1.51 29.18 -3.05
CA CYS A 185 2.91 29.07 -2.69
C CYS A 185 3.60 30.43 -2.75
N LYS A 186 4.35 30.74 -1.69
CA LYS A 186 5.24 31.90 -1.61
C LYS A 186 6.69 31.43 -1.76
N MET A 187 7.34 31.86 -2.83
CA MET A 187 8.65 31.39 -3.28
C MET A 187 9.77 32.41 -3.06
N GLU A 188 9.45 33.66 -2.72
CA GLU A 188 10.43 34.69 -2.40
C GLU A 188 11.13 34.47 -1.04
N ASN A 189 12.31 35.07 -0.84
CA ASN A 189 13.03 35.13 0.46
C ASN A 189 13.23 33.79 1.19
N GLY A 190 13.70 32.77 0.47
CA GLY A 190 13.89 31.42 1.01
C GLY A 190 12.69 30.48 0.78
N GLY A 191 11.58 31.00 0.25
CA GLY A 191 10.54 30.27 -0.47
C GLY A 191 9.93 29.04 0.19
N GLY A 192 9.23 28.23 -0.61
CA GLY A 192 8.65 26.96 -0.16
C GLY A 192 7.44 27.06 0.76
N TRP A 193 6.87 28.27 0.93
CA TRP A 193 5.84 28.50 1.94
C TRP A 193 4.43 28.21 1.40
N THR A 194 3.78 27.22 1.99
CA THR A 194 2.36 26.93 1.77
C THR A 194 1.49 27.89 2.60
N VAL A 195 0.71 28.74 1.94
CA VAL A 195 -0.17 29.69 2.63
C VAL A 195 -1.47 28.98 3.05
N PHE A 196 -1.64 28.79 4.36
CA PHE A 196 -2.87 28.20 4.91
C PHE A 196 -3.88 29.24 5.41
N GLN A 197 -3.44 30.46 5.69
CA GLN A 197 -4.30 31.58 6.09
C GLN A 197 -3.83 32.87 5.41
N ARG A 198 -4.79 33.69 4.98
CA ARG A 198 -4.51 35.06 4.52
C ARG A 198 -5.61 36.00 4.95
N ARG A 199 -5.26 37.22 5.36
CA ARG A 199 -6.17 38.36 5.53
C ARG A 199 -5.61 39.57 4.80
N SER A 200 -6.29 40.06 3.77
CA SER A 200 -5.90 41.28 3.06
C SER A 200 -6.93 42.40 3.21
N ASP A 201 -8.18 42.08 3.52
CA ASP A 201 -9.24 43.05 3.77
C ASP A 201 -10.38 42.45 4.64
N GLY A 202 -11.45 43.22 4.85
CA GLY A 202 -12.63 42.79 5.61
C GLY A 202 -13.72 42.09 4.78
N SER A 203 -13.47 41.75 3.51
CA SER A 203 -14.53 41.29 2.59
C SER A 203 -15.12 39.92 2.90
N THR A 204 -14.39 39.08 3.66
CA THR A 204 -14.79 37.70 3.97
C THR A 204 -14.94 37.53 5.48
N SER A 205 -16.11 37.07 5.92
CA SER A 205 -16.34 36.72 7.33
C SER A 205 -15.56 35.47 7.72
N PHE A 206 -14.83 35.55 8.85
CA PHE A 206 -14.17 34.43 9.52
C PHE A 206 -14.98 33.91 10.72
N TYR A 207 -16.14 34.50 11.01
CA TYR A 207 -17.08 33.94 11.97
C TYR A 207 -17.87 32.82 11.26
N ARG A 208 -17.33 31.60 11.31
CA ARG A 208 -17.82 30.43 10.57
C ARG A 208 -17.97 29.23 11.50
N ASN A 209 -18.76 28.25 11.06
CA ASN A 209 -18.99 27.02 11.79
C ASN A 209 -17.82 26.02 11.66
N TRP A 210 -17.90 24.92 12.41
CA TRP A 210 -16.90 23.85 12.40
C TRP A 210 -16.63 23.30 11.00
N ALA A 211 -17.69 22.93 10.26
CA ALA A 211 -17.58 22.36 8.92
C ALA A 211 -16.81 23.26 7.96
N ALA A 212 -17.08 24.58 7.98
CA ALA A 212 -16.33 25.53 7.16
C ALA A 212 -14.85 25.61 7.55
N TYR A 213 -14.51 25.60 8.85
CA TYR A 213 -13.11 25.58 9.29
C TYR A 213 -12.39 24.27 8.98
N LYS A 214 -13.11 23.15 9.02
CA LYS A 214 -12.62 21.83 8.59
C LYS A 214 -12.29 21.82 7.10
N ASP A 215 -13.26 22.20 6.26
CA ASP A 215 -13.15 22.09 4.80
C ASP A 215 -12.29 23.20 4.19
N GLY A 216 -12.31 24.39 4.80
CA GLY A 216 -11.71 25.61 4.28
C GLY A 216 -12.72 26.55 3.62
N PHE A 217 -12.38 27.83 3.55
CA PHE A 217 -13.21 28.86 2.94
C PHE A 217 -12.37 30.06 2.50
N GLY A 218 -12.96 30.89 1.65
CA GLY A 218 -12.39 32.17 1.24
C GLY A 218 -12.02 32.24 -0.24
N ASN A 219 -11.06 33.09 -0.56
CA ASN A 219 -10.61 33.44 -1.90
C ASN A 219 -9.13 33.88 -1.88
N SER A 220 -8.63 34.41 -3.00
CA SER A 220 -7.23 34.84 -3.16
C SER A 220 -6.79 35.96 -2.19
N ARG A 221 -7.73 36.73 -1.63
CA ARG A 221 -7.48 37.83 -0.68
C ARG A 221 -7.65 37.42 0.77
N ASN A 222 -8.63 36.58 1.06
CA ASN A 222 -8.91 36.12 2.42
C ASN A 222 -9.16 34.63 2.41
N LEU A 223 -8.29 33.86 3.05
CA LEU A 223 -8.27 32.41 2.92
C LEU A 223 -8.15 31.76 4.31
N TRP A 224 -8.86 30.65 4.48
CA TRP A 224 -8.57 29.59 5.42
C TRP A 224 -8.54 28.26 4.65
N LEU A 225 -7.40 27.59 4.61
CA LEU A 225 -7.18 26.40 3.77
C LEU A 225 -8.06 25.21 4.18
N GLY A 226 -8.37 25.09 5.47
CA GLY A 226 -9.12 23.98 6.06
C GLY A 226 -8.26 23.20 7.04
N ASN A 227 -8.81 22.91 8.22
CA ASN A 227 -8.11 22.21 9.29
C ASN A 227 -7.76 20.78 8.90
N GLU A 228 -8.61 20.10 8.13
CA GLU A 228 -8.32 18.73 7.68
C GLU A 228 -7.09 18.73 6.78
N LYS A 229 -7.01 19.65 5.81
CA LYS A 229 -5.83 19.78 4.94
C LYS A 229 -4.58 20.14 5.75
N LEU A 230 -4.72 21.01 6.75
CA LEU A 230 -3.62 21.41 7.62
C LEU A 230 -3.11 20.27 8.50
N HIS A 231 -4.00 19.38 8.95
CA HIS A 231 -3.63 18.16 9.65
C HIS A 231 -2.70 17.29 8.80
N TYR A 232 -3.12 16.89 7.59
CA TYR A 232 -2.25 16.07 6.71
C TYR A 232 -0.95 16.78 6.33
N LEU A 233 -1.03 18.08 6.01
CA LEU A 233 0.16 18.87 5.71
C LEU A 233 1.15 18.88 6.88
N THR A 234 0.71 19.08 8.12
CA THR A 234 1.64 19.25 9.25
C THR A 234 2.10 17.93 9.89
N ASN A 235 1.52 16.80 9.47
CA ASN A 235 1.86 15.46 9.98
C ASN A 235 2.70 14.61 9.01
N GLN A 236 2.91 15.04 7.76
CA GLN A 236 3.75 14.30 6.80
C GLN A 236 5.26 14.50 6.99
N LYS A 237 5.67 15.63 7.59
CA LYS A 237 7.07 16.01 7.89
C LYS A 237 7.09 16.97 9.09
N ASN A 238 8.26 17.46 9.45
CA ASN A 238 8.38 18.57 10.41
C ASN A 238 8.13 19.91 9.70
N TYR A 239 7.11 20.65 10.15
CA TYR A 239 6.80 21.98 9.63
C TYR A 239 7.14 23.07 10.63
N LYS A 240 7.57 24.21 10.11
CA LYS A 240 7.64 25.48 10.83
C LYS A 240 6.45 26.35 10.44
N LEU A 241 6.05 27.24 11.35
CA LEU A 241 4.97 28.18 11.13
C LEU A 241 5.51 29.60 11.10
N ARG A 242 5.08 30.39 10.12
CA ARG A 242 5.43 31.80 10.02
C ARG A 242 4.17 32.64 9.83
N PHE A 243 4.08 33.71 10.62
CA PHE A 243 3.13 34.78 10.45
C PHE A 243 3.87 36.00 9.92
N ASP A 244 3.40 36.55 8.80
CA ASP A 244 3.81 37.86 8.31
C ASP A 244 2.64 38.84 8.51
N ILE A 245 2.91 39.96 9.18
CA ILE A 245 1.92 40.95 9.61
C ILE A 245 2.34 42.30 9.07
N THR A 246 1.43 43.01 8.41
CA THR A 246 1.63 44.41 8.04
C THR A 246 0.77 45.29 8.96
N THR A 247 1.40 46.19 9.71
CA THR A 247 0.68 47.10 10.61
C THR A 247 -0.04 48.20 9.82
N PHE A 248 -0.95 48.93 10.49
CA PHE A 248 -1.60 50.11 9.90
C PHE A 248 -0.61 51.21 9.47
N SER A 249 0.56 51.29 10.13
CA SER A 249 1.65 52.19 9.75
C SER A 249 2.49 51.68 8.57
N GLY A 250 2.15 50.53 7.98
CA GLY A 250 2.87 49.91 6.87
C GLY A 250 4.12 49.14 7.28
N SER A 251 4.35 48.93 8.58
CA SER A 251 5.52 48.19 9.07
C SER A 251 5.32 46.68 8.88
N ALA A 252 6.30 46.01 8.26
CA ALA A 252 6.31 44.55 8.09
C ALA A 252 6.94 43.88 9.31
N LEU A 253 6.14 43.07 10.02
CA LEU A 253 6.54 42.28 11.17
C LEU A 253 6.37 40.80 10.87
N TYR A 254 7.12 39.95 11.56
CA TYR A 254 6.96 38.51 11.48
C TYR A 254 7.12 37.82 12.83
N ALA A 255 6.55 36.63 12.93
CA ALA A 255 6.78 35.64 13.97
C ALA A 255 6.92 34.26 13.34
N GLU A 256 8.02 33.57 13.59
CA GLU A 256 8.28 32.21 13.13
C GLU A 256 8.40 31.27 14.34
N TYR A 257 7.82 30.08 14.23
CA TYR A 257 7.89 29.01 15.21
C TYR A 257 8.57 27.82 14.56
N THR A 258 9.55 27.23 15.25
CA THR A 258 10.39 26.16 14.69
C THR A 258 9.64 24.86 14.41
N GLU A 259 8.47 24.68 15.04
CA GLU A 259 7.65 23.48 14.92
C GLU A 259 6.18 23.87 14.94
N PHE A 260 5.37 23.19 14.15
CA PHE A 260 3.94 23.39 14.07
C PHE A 260 3.25 22.09 13.62
N GLN A 261 2.31 21.62 14.43
CA GLN A 261 1.52 20.43 14.13
C GLN A 261 0.10 20.60 14.66
N VAL A 262 -0.85 20.09 13.88
CA VAL A 262 -2.28 20.08 14.19
C VAL A 262 -2.76 18.65 14.18
N GLU A 263 -3.43 18.23 15.25
CA GLU A 263 -4.00 16.89 15.39
C GLU A 263 -5.21 16.68 14.46
N SER A 264 -5.73 15.45 14.44
CA SER A 264 -6.90 15.09 13.63
C SER A 264 -8.20 15.69 14.16
N GLU A 265 -9.28 15.54 13.40
CA GLU A 265 -10.62 15.96 13.82
C GLU A 265 -11.08 15.30 15.12
N SER A 266 -10.74 14.03 15.36
CA SER A 266 -11.12 13.32 16.59
C SER A 266 -10.49 13.93 17.84
N SER A 267 -9.38 14.66 17.67
CA SER A 267 -8.71 15.45 18.71
C SER A 267 -9.02 16.94 18.58
N ASN A 268 -10.11 17.29 17.89
CA ASN A 268 -10.59 18.65 17.66
C ASN A 268 -9.57 19.59 17.01
N TYR A 269 -8.68 19.08 16.14
CA TYR A 269 -7.60 19.86 15.52
C TYR A 269 -6.74 20.61 16.54
N THR A 270 -6.49 19.98 17.69
CA THR A 270 -5.65 20.57 18.73
C THR A 270 -4.25 20.84 18.18
N MET A 271 -3.72 22.04 18.43
CA MET A 271 -2.32 22.35 18.16
C MET A 271 -1.46 21.68 19.23
N ASN A 272 -0.97 20.48 18.93
CA ASN A 272 -0.21 19.65 19.89
C ASN A 272 1.27 20.04 19.96
N LYS A 273 1.81 20.64 18.90
CA LYS A 273 3.23 21.02 18.80
C LYS A 273 3.36 22.46 18.29
N LEU A 274 3.99 23.29 19.11
CA LEU A 274 4.39 24.64 18.74
C LEU A 274 5.80 24.91 19.28
N GLY A 275 6.73 25.14 18.36
CA GLY A 275 8.15 25.26 18.67
C GLY A 275 8.54 26.60 19.30
N THR A 276 9.85 26.84 19.39
CA THR A 276 10.36 28.11 19.91
C THR A 276 10.05 29.25 18.94
N ARG A 277 9.55 30.37 19.48
CA ARG A 277 9.24 31.57 18.70
C ARG A 277 10.49 32.41 18.43
N ARG A 278 10.60 32.94 17.21
CA ARG A 278 11.55 33.98 16.78
C ARG A 278 10.80 35.05 15.99
N GLY A 279 11.27 36.29 16.00
CA GLY A 279 10.64 37.34 15.20
C GLY A 279 10.85 38.74 15.76
N ASN A 280 10.44 39.74 14.98
CA ASN A 280 10.48 41.15 15.35
C ASN A 280 9.11 41.69 15.80
N THR A 281 8.08 40.82 15.82
CA THR A 281 6.86 41.10 16.58
C THR A 281 7.22 41.10 18.06
N GLY A 282 6.89 42.16 18.81
CA GLY A 282 6.86 42.07 20.28
C GLY A 282 5.98 40.89 20.71
N LEU A 283 6.13 40.38 21.94
CA LEU A 283 5.16 39.39 22.45
C LEU A 283 3.76 40.02 22.31
N LEU A 284 2.98 39.56 21.33
CA LEU A 284 1.59 39.95 21.15
C LEU A 284 0.82 39.25 22.28
N HIS A 285 0.94 39.80 23.48
CA HIS A 285 -0.09 39.68 24.51
C HIS A 285 -1.19 40.64 24.10
N ASP A 286 -2.31 40.10 23.65
CA ASP A 286 -3.68 40.41 24.10
C ASP A 286 -4.70 39.63 23.26
#